data_AF-A0A7V2RWZ2-F1
#
_entry.id   AF-A0A7V2RWZ2-F1
#
_cell.length_a   1.000
_cell.length_b   1.000
_cell.length_c   1.000
_cell.angle_alpha   90.00
_cell.angle_beta   90.00
_cell.angle_gamma   90.00
#
_symmetry.space_group_name_H-M   'P 1'
#
loop_
_entity.id
_entity.type
_entity.pdbx_description
1 polymer ?
#
loop_
_entity_poly.entity_id
_entity_poly.type
_entity_poly.pdbx_seq_one_letter_code
_entity_poly.pdbx_strand_id
1 'polypeptide(L)'
;RCTVTKLQFPNKRVFYTGNRCERIFSNSGKKVEKGTDLTEFKYWLLFDRDPEPATPARLTLGIPRSLNMYENYPFWHALFTESGIRVQLSDPSTGEMYARGAGTIMSENICYPAKITHGHIYNLIDKKVDRIFYPMVMFEQKEFKDALNSFNCPIVSGYPDVIRSAINPEGNFGVPLDSPAVTFRDRKLLKKIVTEYLSGLGIDKKTINRAFKRALAAQQAYKNAVRAEGDKILARAEAEDRLVILLLGRPYHVDPLINHGVPSVLTDFGVDVITEDALHIDRNAMLNDPHVLTQWEYPNRYYHAMRWAGQHENVEVVQLNSFGCGPDAITVDEVHSLATEYGMGHTVIRIDEIESTGSVRLRLRSMIESVQQQRRHKKRTYTPRKSVRVYQKEDRDKVILAPQFSYFYTAPLVRPILDMGYKVDMLPPPDRDTAETGLKYTNNEICYPAIVIIGDLIKALQSGKYDPKDVVVGITQTGGQCRASSYLSLLRRALASAGFYDTPIISLTAGLKALNEQPGFKFDIKKYSYHAVLSIVFADAISEMYYATAIREINKGDTLKVADKYMALLANTVENGGMVLKRDIVLDTIRRAVKDFNAIPVKNLTYPKVGVIGEIYAKYNSFANNRVAE
;
A
#
# COMPACT_ATOMS: atom_id res chain seq x y z
N ARG A 1 -3.05 31.54 -25.87
CA ARG A 1 -3.46 32.96 -25.78
C ARG A 1 -4.76 33.02 -24.97
N CYS A 2 -4.81 33.80 -23.90
CA CYS A 2 -6.01 34.00 -23.08
C CYS A 2 -6.52 35.45 -23.24
N THR A 3 -7.81 35.68 -23.07
CA THR A 3 -8.42 37.03 -23.12
C THR A 3 -8.82 37.44 -21.71
N VAL A 4 -8.36 38.61 -21.24
CA VAL A 4 -8.61 39.11 -19.89
C VAL A 4 -9.00 40.58 -19.96
N THR A 5 -9.99 40.98 -19.17
CA THR A 5 -10.47 42.37 -19.09
C THR A 5 -9.77 43.08 -17.94
N LYS A 6 -9.03 44.16 -18.22
CA LYS A 6 -8.35 44.99 -17.21
C LYS A 6 -9.21 46.20 -16.86
N LEU A 7 -9.68 46.27 -15.62
CA LEU A 7 -10.33 47.44 -15.01
C LEU A 7 -9.31 48.27 -14.25
N GLN A 8 -9.23 49.57 -14.52
CA GLN A 8 -8.32 50.49 -13.83
C GLN A 8 -9.14 51.55 -13.10
N PHE A 9 -8.99 51.63 -11.78
CA PHE A 9 -9.72 52.57 -10.92
C PHE A 9 -8.97 53.91 -10.79
N PRO A 10 -9.66 55.02 -10.44
CA PRO A 10 -9.05 56.34 -10.24
C PRO A 10 -7.94 56.36 -9.18
N ASN A 11 -8.00 55.45 -8.20
CA ASN A 11 -6.96 55.27 -7.17
C ASN A 11 -5.74 54.44 -7.65
N LYS A 12 -5.56 54.30 -8.96
CA LYS A 12 -4.52 53.49 -9.62
C LYS A 12 -4.57 51.99 -9.32
N ARG A 13 -5.60 51.48 -8.64
CA ARG A 13 -5.78 50.03 -8.47
C ARG A 13 -6.20 49.41 -9.80
N VAL A 14 -5.58 48.28 -10.10
CA VAL A 14 -5.86 47.50 -11.30
C VAL A 14 -6.56 46.22 -10.87
N PHE A 15 -7.73 45.96 -11.47
CA PHE A 15 -8.47 44.71 -11.37
C PHE A 15 -8.50 44.05 -12.74
N TYR A 16 -8.51 42.74 -12.76
CA TYR A 16 -8.67 41.91 -13.92
C TYR A 16 -9.94 41.06 -13.75
N THR A 17 -10.71 40.92 -14.82
CA THR A 17 -11.97 40.19 -14.88
C THR A 17 -11.96 39.28 -16.11
N GLY A 18 -12.63 38.13 -16.00
CA GLY A 18 -12.51 37.03 -16.95
C GLY A 18 -11.71 35.88 -16.34
N ASN A 19 -12.38 34.99 -15.61
CA ASN A 19 -11.81 33.84 -14.90
C ASN A 19 -11.29 32.72 -15.84
N ARG A 20 -10.58 33.06 -16.91
CA ARG A 20 -10.12 32.09 -17.93
C ARG A 20 -8.65 32.24 -18.32
N CYS A 21 -7.86 33.02 -17.57
CA CYS A 21 -6.42 33.12 -17.80
C CYS A 21 -5.58 32.70 -16.60
N GLU A 22 -4.76 31.67 -16.79
CA GLU A 22 -3.84 31.13 -15.77
C GLU A 22 -2.79 32.15 -15.30
N ARG A 23 -2.44 33.12 -16.14
CA ARG A 23 -1.45 34.18 -15.82
C ARG A 23 -2.03 35.33 -14.98
N ILE A 24 -3.33 35.57 -15.02
CA ILE A 24 -3.97 36.76 -14.42
C ILE A 24 -5.31 36.33 -13.81
N PHE A 25 -5.25 35.79 -12.59
CA PHE A 25 -6.41 35.27 -11.87
C PHE A 25 -6.60 35.88 -10.46
N SER A 26 -5.70 36.78 -10.04
CA SER A 26 -5.85 37.53 -8.78
C SER A 26 -5.78 39.05 -9.00
N ASN A 27 -6.61 39.76 -8.24
CA ASN A 27 -6.68 41.23 -8.20
C ASN A 27 -5.91 41.82 -7.01
N SER A 28 -5.03 41.03 -6.42
CA SER A 28 -4.12 41.49 -5.39
C SER A 28 -3.01 42.32 -6.05
N GLY A 29 -3.08 43.65 -5.94
CA GLY A 29 -2.05 44.58 -6.43
C GLY A 29 -0.68 44.47 -5.72
N LYS A 30 -0.40 43.38 -4.99
CA LYS A 30 0.90 43.08 -4.38
C LYS A 30 1.61 42.03 -5.22
N LYS A 31 2.86 42.30 -5.61
CA LYS A 31 3.79 41.25 -6.06
C LYS A 31 3.92 40.24 -4.91
N VAL A 32 3.42 39.03 -5.12
CA VAL A 32 3.67 37.91 -4.21
C VAL A 32 5.06 37.40 -4.53
N GLU A 33 5.94 37.35 -3.54
CA GLU A 33 7.24 36.72 -3.70
C GLU A 33 7.04 35.21 -3.86
N LYS A 34 7.63 34.62 -4.90
CA LYS A 34 7.50 33.19 -5.17
C LYS A 34 8.13 32.37 -4.02
N GLY A 35 7.44 31.33 -3.59
CA GLY A 35 7.97 30.38 -2.60
C GLY A 35 9.07 29.49 -3.17
N THR A 36 9.68 28.71 -2.28
CA THR A 36 10.76 27.77 -2.60
C THR A 36 10.21 26.36 -2.78
N ASP A 37 10.66 25.63 -3.80
CA ASP A 37 10.20 24.27 -4.11
C ASP A 37 11.31 23.25 -3.86
N LEU A 38 11.22 22.49 -2.76
CA LEU A 38 12.18 21.43 -2.49
C LEU A 38 12.10 20.26 -3.49
N THR A 39 10.94 20.04 -4.12
CA THR A 39 10.77 18.94 -5.08
C THR A 39 11.58 19.16 -6.35
N GLU A 40 11.67 20.41 -6.82
CA GLU A 40 12.51 20.81 -7.95
C GLU A 40 14.00 20.57 -7.65
N PHE A 41 14.46 20.99 -6.46
CA PHE A 41 15.82 20.74 -6.00
C PHE A 41 16.14 19.24 -5.93
N LYS A 42 15.21 18.43 -5.39
CA LYS A 42 15.35 16.97 -5.33
C LYS A 42 15.45 16.35 -6.72
N TYR A 43 14.60 16.77 -7.66
CA TYR A 43 14.61 16.25 -9.03
C TYR A 43 15.96 16.48 -9.71
N TRP A 44 16.49 17.71 -9.60
CA TRP A 44 17.82 18.04 -10.09
C TRP A 44 18.91 17.21 -9.40
N LEU A 45 18.92 17.13 -8.07
CA LEU A 45 19.94 16.40 -7.30
C LEU A 45 19.90 14.88 -7.54
N LEU A 46 18.75 14.33 -7.89
CA LEU A 46 18.60 12.94 -8.30
C LEU A 46 19.27 12.72 -9.66
N PHE A 47 18.87 13.48 -10.69
CA PHE A 47 19.14 13.10 -12.09
C PHE A 47 20.24 13.90 -12.79
N ASP A 48 20.67 15.05 -12.26
CA ASP A 48 21.81 15.80 -12.80
C ASP A 48 23.13 15.17 -12.38
N ARG A 49 23.49 14.09 -13.08
CA ARG A 49 24.66 13.27 -12.80
C ARG A 49 25.32 12.86 -14.10
N ASP A 50 26.65 12.91 -14.14
CA ASP A 50 27.43 12.49 -15.30
C ASP A 50 27.18 11.00 -15.60
N PRO A 51 26.62 10.65 -16.78
CA PRO A 51 26.33 9.26 -17.13
C PRO A 51 27.59 8.44 -17.44
N GLU A 52 28.72 9.10 -17.68
CA GLU A 52 29.94 8.43 -18.15
C GLU A 52 30.78 7.88 -16.99
N PRO A 53 31.32 6.65 -17.13
CA PRO A 53 32.34 6.16 -16.24
C PRO A 53 33.70 6.84 -16.50
N ALA A 54 34.58 6.82 -15.49
CA ALA A 54 35.93 7.39 -15.61
C ALA A 54 36.86 6.62 -16.58
N THR A 55 36.47 5.41 -16.97
CA THR A 55 37.17 4.55 -17.94
C THR A 55 36.25 4.33 -19.14
N PRO A 56 36.77 3.96 -20.34
CA PRO A 56 35.92 3.61 -21.46
C PRO A 56 34.80 2.63 -21.06
N ALA A 57 33.56 2.98 -21.39
CA ALA A 57 32.40 2.24 -20.96
C ALA A 57 32.40 0.82 -21.56
N ARG A 58 32.20 -0.18 -20.70
CA ARG A 58 32.07 -1.58 -21.14
C ARG A 58 30.76 -1.87 -21.86
N LEU A 59 29.70 -1.25 -21.36
CA LEU A 59 28.33 -1.34 -21.86
C LEU A 59 27.53 -0.13 -21.36
N THR A 60 26.38 0.08 -21.99
CA THR A 60 25.38 1.09 -21.65
C THR A 60 24.17 0.43 -20.99
N LEU A 61 24.00 0.69 -19.70
CA LEU A 61 22.90 0.16 -18.89
C LEU A 61 21.77 1.20 -18.80
N GLY A 62 20.63 0.85 -19.36
CA GLY A 62 19.40 1.65 -19.30
C GLY A 62 18.76 1.60 -17.91
N ILE A 63 18.38 2.74 -17.34
CA ILE A 63 17.62 2.81 -16.08
C ILE A 63 16.34 3.62 -16.32
N PRO A 64 15.14 3.04 -16.08
CA PRO A 64 13.90 3.76 -16.27
C PRO A 64 13.73 4.77 -15.13
N ARG A 65 13.42 6.03 -15.46
CA ARG A 65 13.10 7.10 -14.52
C ARG A 65 11.69 6.90 -13.95
N SER A 66 11.51 5.83 -13.17
CA SER A 66 10.21 5.46 -12.61
C SER A 66 10.33 4.97 -11.17
N LEU A 67 9.22 5.12 -10.43
CA LEU A 67 8.99 4.49 -9.12
C LEU A 67 10.17 4.67 -8.13
N ASN A 68 10.87 3.58 -7.79
CA ASN A 68 11.96 3.54 -6.82
C ASN A 68 13.23 4.30 -7.25
N MET A 69 13.37 4.65 -8.54
CA MET A 69 14.52 5.44 -8.99
C MET A 69 14.50 6.86 -8.43
N TYR A 70 13.34 7.38 -8.06
CA TYR A 70 13.25 8.67 -7.37
C TYR A 70 13.73 8.65 -5.91
N GLU A 71 14.06 7.49 -5.34
CA GLU A 71 14.73 7.37 -4.04
C GLU A 71 16.18 6.87 -4.20
N ASN A 72 16.36 5.81 -5.01
CA ASN A 72 17.55 4.98 -4.98
C ASN A 72 18.52 5.22 -6.16
N TYR A 73 18.19 6.14 -7.08
CA TYR A 73 19.05 6.39 -8.24
C TYR A 73 20.47 6.88 -7.88
N PRO A 74 20.71 7.73 -6.87
CA PRO A 74 22.08 8.11 -6.49
C PRO A 74 22.97 6.91 -6.15
N PHE A 75 22.41 5.89 -5.49
CA PHE A 75 23.10 4.63 -5.24
C PHE A 75 23.40 3.88 -6.54
N TRP A 76 22.38 3.65 -7.40
CA TRP A 76 22.54 2.86 -8.63
C TRP A 76 23.46 3.52 -9.64
N HIS A 77 23.31 4.83 -9.86
CA HIS A 77 24.17 5.64 -10.72
C HIS A 77 25.63 5.47 -10.34
N ALA A 78 25.98 5.78 -9.08
CA ALA A 78 27.34 5.71 -8.60
C ALA A 78 27.89 4.27 -8.60
N LEU A 79 27.04 3.26 -8.34
CA LEU A 79 27.46 1.86 -8.40
C LEU A 79 27.92 1.46 -9.81
N PHE A 80 27.17 1.84 -10.83
CA PHE A 80 27.44 1.44 -12.21
C PHE A 80 28.57 2.24 -12.84
N THR A 81 28.59 3.57 -12.68
CA THR A 81 29.68 4.41 -13.22
C THR A 81 31.03 4.06 -12.58
N GLU A 82 31.08 3.80 -11.27
CA GLU A 82 32.30 3.33 -10.58
C GLU A 82 32.72 1.91 -10.97
N SER A 83 31.80 1.14 -11.57
CA SER A 83 32.06 -0.20 -12.12
C SER A 83 32.49 -0.17 -13.60
N GLY A 84 32.62 1.00 -14.22
CA GLY A 84 32.99 1.14 -15.63
C GLY A 84 31.81 0.94 -16.60
N ILE A 85 30.58 1.12 -16.13
CA ILE A 85 29.35 0.97 -16.91
C ILE A 85 28.74 2.37 -17.14
N ARG A 86 28.40 2.68 -18.39
CA ARG A 86 27.66 3.91 -18.72
C ARG A 86 26.22 3.75 -18.31
N VAL A 87 25.65 4.77 -17.66
CA VAL A 87 24.26 4.77 -17.23
C VAL A 87 23.44 5.63 -18.17
N GLN A 88 22.46 5.04 -18.86
CA GLN A 88 21.52 5.76 -19.72
C GLN A 88 20.16 5.84 -19.03
N LEU A 89 19.77 7.01 -18.56
CA LEU A 89 18.40 7.24 -18.08
C LEU A 89 17.42 7.33 -19.25
N SER A 90 16.18 6.90 -19.00
CA SER A 90 15.06 7.34 -19.83
C SER A 90 14.82 8.84 -19.68
N ASP A 91 14.15 9.41 -20.68
CA ASP A 91 13.86 10.85 -20.71
C ASP A 91 12.90 11.26 -19.57
N PRO A 92 12.80 12.57 -19.26
CA PRO A 92 11.74 13.07 -18.41
C PRO A 92 10.36 12.58 -18.87
N SER A 93 9.50 12.26 -17.90
CA SER A 93 8.15 11.78 -18.16
C SER A 93 7.33 12.80 -18.97
N THR A 94 6.62 12.32 -20.00
CA THR A 94 5.69 13.12 -20.80
C THR A 94 4.39 12.35 -21.06
N GLY A 95 3.32 13.07 -21.41
CA GLY A 95 2.06 12.45 -21.83
C GLY A 95 2.23 11.56 -23.07
N GLU A 96 3.10 11.93 -24.01
CA GLU A 96 3.43 11.11 -25.20
C GLU A 96 4.11 9.80 -24.80
N MET A 97 5.02 9.84 -23.82
CA MET A 97 5.67 8.66 -23.28
C MET A 97 4.66 7.71 -22.63
N TYR A 98 3.73 8.24 -21.83
CA TYR A 98 2.64 7.45 -21.26
C TYR A 98 1.78 6.80 -22.36
N ALA A 99 1.32 7.60 -23.34
CA ALA A 99 0.48 7.12 -24.44
C ALA A 99 1.13 5.97 -25.22
N ARG A 100 2.45 6.04 -25.42
CA ARG A 100 3.22 4.98 -26.06
C ARG A 100 3.22 3.66 -25.28
N GLY A 101 3.27 3.71 -23.95
CA GLY A 101 3.25 2.53 -23.09
C GLY A 101 1.84 1.97 -22.83
N ALA A 102 0.81 2.77 -23.06
CA ALA A 102 -0.56 2.51 -22.59
C ALA A 102 -1.11 1.13 -23.04
N GLY A 103 -0.85 0.73 -24.28
CA GLY A 103 -1.33 -0.54 -24.84
C GLY A 103 -0.77 -1.81 -24.20
N THR A 104 0.23 -1.70 -23.30
CA THR A 104 0.82 -2.85 -22.59
C THR A 104 0.46 -2.89 -21.11
N ILE A 105 -0.35 -1.94 -20.63
CA ILE A 105 -0.79 -1.90 -19.23
C ILE A 105 -1.79 -3.02 -18.99
N MET A 106 -1.52 -3.88 -18.00
CA MET A 106 -2.34 -5.07 -17.73
C MET A 106 -3.58 -4.80 -16.87
N SER A 107 -3.70 -3.62 -16.26
CA SER A 107 -4.80 -3.29 -15.35
C SER A 107 -5.06 -1.79 -15.34
N GLU A 108 -6.32 -1.38 -15.33
CA GLU A 108 -6.68 0.03 -15.21
C GLU A 108 -6.52 0.55 -13.78
N ASN A 109 -6.59 -0.34 -12.79
CA ASN A 109 -6.62 0.00 -11.37
C ASN A 109 -5.23 0.08 -10.71
N ILE A 110 -4.14 0.04 -11.50
CA ILE A 110 -2.78 0.29 -10.99
C ILE A 110 -2.46 1.78 -11.00
N CYS A 111 -1.52 2.19 -10.15
CA CYS A 111 -1.21 3.62 -10.04
C CYS A 111 -0.51 4.18 -11.29
N TYR A 112 -0.81 5.45 -11.59
CA TYR A 112 -0.24 6.17 -12.73
C TYR A 112 1.31 6.12 -12.81
N PRO A 113 2.06 6.26 -11.69
CA PRO A 113 3.52 6.04 -11.68
C PRO A 113 3.98 4.67 -12.18
N ALA A 114 3.16 3.63 -11.99
CA ALA A 114 3.43 2.30 -12.51
C ALA A 114 3.15 2.27 -14.01
N LYS A 115 1.96 2.75 -14.41
CA LYS A 115 1.51 2.81 -15.81
C LYS A 115 2.57 3.46 -16.72
N ILE A 116 3.14 4.61 -16.34
CA ILE A 116 4.14 5.32 -17.15
C ILE A 116 5.48 4.58 -17.29
N THR A 117 5.78 3.63 -16.39
CA THR A 117 7.01 2.81 -16.50
C THR A 117 7.07 2.08 -17.84
N HIS A 118 5.94 1.66 -18.40
CA HIS A 118 5.88 1.04 -19.72
C HIS A 118 6.46 1.95 -20.83
N GLY A 119 6.12 3.24 -20.79
CA GLY A 119 6.67 4.25 -21.70
C GLY A 119 8.17 4.46 -21.51
N HIS A 120 8.64 4.48 -20.26
CA HIS A 120 10.07 4.57 -19.92
C HIS A 120 10.87 3.37 -20.48
N ILE A 121 10.30 2.17 -20.46
CA ILE A 121 10.93 0.98 -21.03
C ILE A 121 11.06 1.10 -22.55
N TYR A 122 10.00 1.52 -23.24
CA TYR A 122 10.08 1.77 -24.68
C TYR A 122 11.08 2.87 -25.04
N ASN A 123 11.17 3.93 -24.24
CA ASN A 123 12.17 4.98 -24.44
C ASN A 123 13.61 4.44 -24.38
N LEU A 124 13.90 3.53 -23.45
CA LEU A 124 15.22 2.89 -23.34
C LEU A 124 15.51 1.93 -24.50
N ILE A 125 14.50 1.18 -24.95
CA ILE A 125 14.62 0.30 -26.13
C ILE A 125 15.00 1.14 -27.36
N ASP A 126 14.32 2.27 -27.58
CA ASP A 126 14.63 3.17 -28.71
C ASP A 126 16.00 3.80 -28.65
N LYS A 127 16.49 4.07 -27.42
CA LYS A 127 17.84 4.53 -27.17
C LYS A 127 18.91 3.46 -27.41
N LYS A 128 18.51 2.23 -27.74
CA LYS A 128 19.40 1.09 -28.04
C LYS A 128 20.42 0.84 -26.93
N VAL A 129 19.94 0.88 -25.68
CA VAL A 129 20.76 0.47 -24.54
C VAL A 129 21.09 -1.02 -24.65
N ASP A 130 22.24 -1.43 -24.13
CA ASP A 130 22.66 -2.84 -24.21
C ASP A 130 21.78 -3.73 -23.33
N ARG A 131 21.34 -3.20 -22.17
CA ARG A 131 20.50 -3.89 -21.18
C ARG A 131 19.69 -2.85 -20.40
N ILE A 132 18.55 -3.24 -19.83
CA ILE A 132 17.76 -2.41 -18.92
C ILE A 132 17.87 -2.96 -17.51
N PHE A 133 18.27 -2.12 -16.55
CA PHE A 133 18.30 -2.45 -15.13
C PHE A 133 17.08 -1.87 -14.42
N TYR A 134 16.24 -2.76 -13.88
CA TYR A 134 15.06 -2.38 -13.12
C TYR A 134 14.83 -3.34 -11.93
N PRO A 135 15.42 -3.05 -10.75
CA PRO A 135 15.48 -3.97 -9.62
C PRO A 135 14.17 -4.03 -8.83
N MET A 136 13.89 -5.19 -8.25
CA MET A 136 12.76 -5.43 -7.35
C MET A 136 13.18 -5.10 -5.92
N VAL A 137 12.85 -3.89 -5.44
CA VAL A 137 13.24 -3.45 -4.09
C VAL A 137 12.18 -3.90 -3.09
N MET A 138 12.44 -4.98 -2.34
CA MET A 138 11.48 -5.56 -1.41
C MET A 138 11.33 -4.75 -0.11
N PHE A 139 12.46 -4.40 0.49
CA PHE A 139 12.53 -3.64 1.74
C PHE A 139 13.43 -2.44 1.58
N GLU A 140 12.96 -1.30 2.07
CA GLU A 140 13.75 -0.10 2.21
C GLU A 140 14.47 -0.08 3.57
N GLN A 141 15.38 0.86 3.77
CA GLN A 141 15.98 1.08 5.08
C GLN A 141 14.91 1.48 6.10
N LYS A 142 14.83 0.75 7.23
CA LYS A 142 13.95 1.08 8.34
C LYS A 142 14.41 2.36 9.04
N GLU A 143 13.64 3.45 8.95
CA GLU A 143 14.03 4.75 9.53
C GLU A 143 13.61 4.92 11.00
N PHE A 144 12.46 4.38 11.41
CA PHE A 144 11.90 4.55 12.75
C PHE A 144 11.92 3.27 13.57
N LYS A 145 12.19 3.37 14.88
CA LYS A 145 12.30 2.20 15.78
C LYS A 145 10.97 1.47 15.94
N ASP A 146 9.88 2.22 16.05
CA ASP A 146 8.50 1.76 16.25
C ASP A 146 7.85 1.14 15.01
N ALA A 147 8.43 1.36 13.82
CA ALA A 147 7.97 0.73 12.60
C ALA A 147 8.06 -0.80 12.70
N LEU A 148 6.95 -1.50 12.43
CA LEU A 148 6.94 -2.97 12.44
C LEU A 148 7.72 -3.55 11.26
N ASN A 149 7.72 -2.85 10.11
CA ASN A 149 8.46 -3.26 8.91
C ASN A 149 8.83 -2.05 8.03
N SER A 150 9.59 -2.31 6.95
CA SER A 150 10.05 -1.31 5.98
C SER A 150 9.82 -1.79 4.53
N PHE A 151 8.69 -2.42 4.26
CA PHE A 151 8.33 -2.86 2.93
C PHE A 151 8.19 -1.68 1.96
N ASN A 152 8.59 -1.91 0.71
CA ASN A 152 8.06 -1.13 -0.40
C ASN A 152 6.64 -1.60 -0.76
N CYS A 153 5.91 -0.83 -1.56
CA CYS A 153 4.59 -1.27 -2.01
C CYS A 153 4.73 -2.47 -2.97
N PRO A 154 3.69 -3.34 -3.08
CA PRO A 154 3.71 -4.50 -3.98
C PRO A 154 3.99 -4.17 -5.45
N ILE A 155 3.67 -2.95 -5.89
CA ILE A 155 4.01 -2.47 -7.22
C ILE A 155 5.52 -2.33 -7.34
N VAL A 156 6.19 -1.53 -6.50
CA VAL A 156 7.65 -1.36 -6.55
C VAL A 156 8.40 -2.68 -6.43
N SER A 157 7.92 -3.61 -5.61
CA SER A 157 8.59 -4.90 -5.40
C SER A 157 8.30 -5.94 -6.50
N GLY A 158 7.28 -5.75 -7.35
CA GLY A 158 6.86 -6.74 -8.34
C GLY A 158 6.78 -6.25 -9.80
N TYR A 159 6.83 -4.94 -10.05
CA TYR A 159 6.61 -4.38 -11.39
C TYR A 159 7.62 -4.82 -12.46
N PRO A 160 8.90 -5.08 -12.14
CA PRO A 160 9.81 -5.62 -13.14
C PRO A 160 9.31 -6.93 -13.80
N ASP A 161 8.62 -7.81 -13.06
CA ASP A 161 8.03 -9.02 -13.63
C ASP A 161 6.81 -8.72 -14.52
N VAL A 162 6.02 -7.70 -14.16
CA VAL A 162 4.92 -7.21 -15.00
C VAL A 162 5.46 -6.69 -16.33
N ILE A 163 6.52 -5.88 -16.31
CA ILE A 163 7.18 -5.39 -17.53
C ILE A 163 7.72 -6.56 -18.37
N ARG A 164 8.35 -7.55 -17.73
CA ARG A 164 8.86 -8.75 -18.41
C ARG A 164 7.74 -9.50 -19.13
N SER A 165 6.58 -9.66 -18.48
CA SER A 165 5.43 -10.36 -19.07
C SER A 165 4.71 -9.53 -20.13
N ALA A 166 4.54 -8.22 -19.90
CA ALA A 166 3.70 -7.36 -20.73
C ALA A 166 4.41 -6.83 -21.99
N ILE A 167 5.70 -6.49 -21.87
CA ILE A 167 6.51 -5.94 -22.96
C ILE A 167 7.47 -6.99 -23.52
N ASN A 168 8.00 -7.87 -22.66
CA ASN A 168 9.07 -8.82 -22.98
C ASN A 168 10.23 -8.17 -23.76
N PRO A 169 10.97 -7.21 -23.16
CA PRO A 169 12.04 -6.47 -23.86
C PRO A 169 13.09 -7.38 -24.52
N GLU A 170 13.44 -8.48 -23.86
CA GLU A 170 14.44 -9.42 -24.33
C GLU A 170 13.94 -10.23 -25.54
N GLY A 171 12.76 -10.84 -25.44
CA GLY A 171 12.23 -11.68 -26.52
C GLY A 171 11.73 -10.88 -27.73
N ASN A 172 11.14 -9.70 -27.52
CA ASN A 172 10.53 -8.90 -28.58
C ASN A 172 11.49 -7.89 -29.21
N PHE A 173 12.50 -7.42 -28.47
CA PHE A 173 13.38 -6.32 -28.92
C PHE A 173 14.88 -6.63 -28.76
N GLY A 174 15.25 -7.80 -28.23
CA GLY A 174 16.65 -8.18 -28.04
C GLY A 174 17.37 -7.39 -26.94
N VAL A 175 16.63 -6.70 -26.05
CA VAL A 175 17.20 -5.91 -24.95
C VAL A 175 16.94 -6.63 -23.62
N PRO A 176 17.96 -7.24 -23.00
CA PRO A 176 17.79 -7.94 -21.72
C PRO A 176 17.27 -7.02 -20.60
N LEU A 177 16.34 -7.54 -19.80
CA LEU A 177 15.79 -6.86 -18.62
C LEU A 177 16.34 -7.50 -17.35
N ASP A 178 17.22 -6.78 -16.66
CA ASP A 178 17.87 -7.18 -15.42
C ASP A 178 17.06 -6.70 -14.21
N SER A 179 16.46 -7.62 -13.46
CA SER A 179 15.58 -7.30 -12.33
C SER A 179 15.95 -8.04 -11.04
N PRO A 180 17.16 -7.82 -10.47
CA PRO A 180 17.53 -8.50 -9.23
C PRO A 180 16.60 -8.10 -8.07
N ALA A 181 16.25 -9.08 -7.24
CA ALA A 181 15.52 -8.85 -6.00
C ALA A 181 16.48 -8.34 -4.91
N VAL A 182 16.29 -7.10 -4.48
CA VAL A 182 17.20 -6.39 -3.57
C VAL A 182 16.50 -5.89 -2.31
N THR A 183 17.31 -5.59 -1.29
CA THR A 183 16.84 -5.04 -0.02
C THR A 183 17.83 -4.00 0.49
N PHE A 184 17.36 -2.80 0.84
CA PHE A 184 18.17 -1.78 1.50
C PHE A 184 18.16 -1.90 3.04
N ARG A 185 17.30 -2.77 3.58
CA ARG A 185 17.24 -3.07 5.02
C ARG A 185 18.49 -3.79 5.53
N ASP A 186 19.05 -4.70 4.72
CA ASP A 186 20.26 -5.47 5.07
C ASP A 186 21.38 -5.17 4.08
N ARG A 187 22.35 -4.37 4.53
CA ARG A 187 23.50 -3.97 3.72
C ARG A 187 24.41 -5.13 3.30
N LYS A 188 24.52 -6.18 4.11
CA LYS A 188 25.34 -7.35 3.77
C LYS A 188 24.68 -8.15 2.65
N LEU A 189 23.37 -8.37 2.76
CA LEU A 189 22.60 -9.04 1.72
C LEU A 189 22.57 -8.23 0.43
N LEU A 190 22.35 -6.90 0.51
CA LEU A 190 22.45 -6.01 -0.65
C LEU A 190 23.79 -6.14 -1.37
N LYS A 191 24.89 -6.09 -0.60
CA LYS A 191 26.25 -6.24 -1.14
C LYS A 191 26.44 -7.59 -1.84
N LYS A 192 25.92 -8.68 -1.25
CA LYS A 192 25.99 -10.02 -1.84
C LYS A 192 25.30 -10.04 -3.21
N ILE A 193 24.05 -9.59 -3.28
CA ILE A 193 23.26 -9.57 -4.52
C ILE A 193 23.91 -8.70 -5.59
N VAL A 194 24.37 -7.50 -5.22
CA VAL A 194 25.10 -6.60 -6.13
C VAL A 194 26.39 -7.24 -6.64
N THR A 195 27.12 -7.94 -5.77
CA THR A 195 28.36 -8.64 -6.15
C THR A 195 28.07 -9.76 -7.13
N GLU A 196 27.04 -10.56 -6.91
CA GLU A 196 26.62 -11.64 -7.80
C GLU A 196 26.23 -11.08 -9.18
N TYR A 197 25.40 -10.04 -9.21
CA TYR A 197 24.98 -9.38 -10.45
C TYR A 197 26.16 -8.79 -11.24
N LEU A 198 26.99 -7.95 -10.62
CA LEU A 198 28.12 -7.31 -11.30
C LEU A 198 29.23 -8.30 -11.70
N SER A 199 29.44 -9.38 -10.93
CA SER A 199 30.37 -10.44 -11.33
C SER A 199 29.87 -11.16 -12.59
N GLY A 200 28.55 -11.35 -12.72
CA GLY A 200 27.92 -11.88 -13.95
C GLY A 200 28.14 -10.99 -15.18
N LEU A 201 28.39 -9.69 -14.98
CA LEU A 201 28.76 -8.74 -16.03
C LEU A 201 30.30 -8.64 -16.22
N GLY A 202 31.08 -9.52 -15.60
CA GLY A 202 32.54 -9.56 -15.75
C GLY A 202 33.30 -8.49 -14.95
N ILE A 203 32.67 -7.86 -13.95
CA ILE A 203 33.34 -6.88 -13.08
C ILE A 203 34.06 -7.60 -11.94
N ASP A 204 35.32 -7.23 -11.70
CA ASP A 204 36.13 -7.86 -10.66
C ASP A 204 35.71 -7.42 -9.24
N LYS A 205 35.96 -8.29 -8.25
CA LYS A 205 35.56 -8.07 -6.86
C LYS A 205 36.16 -6.81 -6.23
N LYS A 206 37.37 -6.37 -6.63
CA LYS A 206 37.98 -5.15 -6.05
C LYS A 206 37.21 -3.91 -6.51
N THR A 207 36.92 -3.84 -7.81
CA THR A 207 36.09 -2.78 -8.41
C THR A 207 34.70 -2.75 -7.80
N ILE A 208 34.02 -3.90 -7.68
CA ILE A 208 32.69 -4.00 -7.05
C ILE A 208 32.71 -3.46 -5.61
N ASN A 209 33.70 -3.86 -4.81
CA ASN A 209 33.80 -3.41 -3.41
C ASN A 209 33.99 -1.89 -3.30
N ARG A 210 34.80 -1.30 -4.18
CA ARG A 210 34.99 0.16 -4.26
C ARG A 210 33.69 0.86 -4.67
N ALA A 211 33.08 0.40 -5.76
CA ALA A 211 31.85 0.95 -6.31
C ALA A 211 30.70 0.91 -5.29
N PHE A 212 30.54 -0.20 -4.57
CA PHE A 212 29.52 -0.34 -3.52
C PHE A 212 29.70 0.67 -2.38
N LYS A 213 30.95 0.91 -1.93
CA LYS A 213 31.24 1.91 -0.89
C LYS A 213 30.92 3.33 -1.36
N ARG A 214 31.27 3.65 -2.62
CA ARG A 214 30.98 4.94 -3.26
C ARG A 214 29.48 5.15 -3.43
N ALA A 215 28.75 4.12 -3.86
CA ALA A 215 27.30 4.14 -4.00
C ALA A 215 26.58 4.44 -2.67
N LEU A 216 26.99 3.79 -1.58
CA LEU A 216 26.45 4.10 -0.25
C LEU A 216 26.74 5.55 0.17
N ALA A 217 27.94 6.06 -0.11
CA ALA A 217 28.29 7.44 0.18
C ALA A 217 27.47 8.43 -0.66
N ALA A 218 27.25 8.15 -1.94
CA ALA A 218 26.43 8.96 -2.84
C ALA A 218 24.98 9.05 -2.37
N GLN A 219 24.39 7.92 -1.95
CA GLN A 219 23.04 7.89 -1.38
C GLN A 219 22.94 8.72 -0.09
N GLN A 220 23.93 8.61 0.80
CA GLN A 220 23.94 9.39 2.04
C GLN A 220 24.14 10.89 1.76
N ALA A 221 24.99 11.25 0.80
CA ALA A 221 25.21 12.63 0.38
C ALA A 221 23.93 13.27 -0.16
N TYR A 222 23.17 12.53 -1.00
CA TYR A 222 21.85 12.95 -1.47
C TYR A 222 20.91 13.24 -0.28
N LYS A 223 20.72 12.28 0.64
CA LYS A 223 19.84 12.45 1.80
C LYS A 223 20.26 13.63 2.69
N ASN A 224 21.56 13.87 2.84
CA ASN A 224 22.06 14.99 3.65
C ASN A 224 21.80 16.34 2.96
N ALA A 225 21.99 16.44 1.65
CA ALA A 225 21.75 17.66 0.90
C ALA A 225 20.26 18.04 0.88
N VAL A 226 19.35 17.06 0.75
CA VAL A 226 17.89 17.30 0.85
C VAL A 226 17.50 17.86 2.22
N ARG A 227 18.03 17.28 3.31
CA ARG A 227 17.79 17.80 4.67
C ARG A 227 18.35 19.20 4.86
N ALA A 228 19.59 19.44 4.43
CA ALA A 228 20.22 20.75 4.55
C ALA A 228 19.46 21.83 3.78
N GLU A 229 18.87 21.50 2.63
CA GLU A 229 18.02 22.45 1.89
C GLU A 229 16.67 22.66 2.59
N GLY A 230 16.05 21.61 3.14
CA GLY A 230 14.87 21.72 3.97
C GLY A 230 15.08 22.62 5.20
N ASP A 231 16.23 22.51 5.87
CA ASP A 231 16.60 23.34 7.02
C ASP A 231 16.68 24.82 6.65
N LYS A 232 17.23 25.15 5.47
CA LYS A 232 17.27 26.53 4.98
C LYS A 232 15.87 27.08 4.72
N ILE A 233 15.00 26.28 4.08
CA ILE A 233 13.62 26.67 3.79
C ILE A 233 12.85 26.93 5.10
N LEU A 234 12.97 26.04 6.07
CA LEU A 234 12.32 26.16 7.37
C LEU A 234 12.83 27.37 8.16
N ALA A 235 14.16 27.59 8.21
CA ALA A 235 14.74 28.73 8.90
C ALA A 235 14.28 30.07 8.29
N ARG A 236 14.20 30.13 6.96
CA ARG A 236 13.67 31.29 6.25
C ARG A 236 12.20 31.52 6.56
N ALA A 237 11.40 30.45 6.51
CA ALA A 237 9.97 30.55 6.75
C ALA A 237 9.63 31.01 8.17
N GLU A 238 10.42 30.60 9.17
CA GLU A 238 10.29 31.07 10.54
C GLU A 238 10.66 32.56 10.65
N ALA A 239 11.78 32.98 10.05
CA ALA A 239 12.26 34.36 10.12
C ALA A 239 11.31 35.36 9.42
N GLU A 240 10.60 34.92 8.38
CA GLU A 240 9.72 35.75 7.55
C GLU A 240 8.22 35.51 7.82
N ASP A 241 7.85 34.68 8.82
CA ASP A 241 6.47 34.21 9.11
C ASP A 241 5.73 33.70 7.87
N ARG A 242 6.42 32.88 7.06
CA ARG A 242 5.88 32.31 5.82
C ARG A 242 5.15 31.02 6.11
N LEU A 243 4.10 30.77 5.32
CA LEU A 243 3.43 29.49 5.33
C LEU A 243 4.32 28.46 4.63
N VAL A 244 4.49 27.31 5.27
CA VAL A 244 5.16 26.14 4.72
C VAL A 244 4.12 25.05 4.47
N ILE A 245 4.20 24.41 3.31
CA ILE A 245 3.45 23.20 3.01
C ILE A 245 4.40 22.01 3.05
N LEU A 246 4.13 21.11 3.97
CA LEU A 246 4.68 19.78 3.98
C LEU A 246 3.91 18.92 2.97
N LEU A 247 4.55 18.65 1.84
CA LEU A 247 4.02 17.82 0.77
C LEU A 247 4.34 16.35 1.05
N LEU A 248 3.33 15.59 1.47
CA LEU A 248 3.44 14.16 1.66
C LEU A 248 3.27 13.45 0.32
N GLY A 249 4.32 12.77 -0.11
CA GLY A 249 4.34 12.05 -1.38
C GLY A 249 5.29 10.87 -1.36
N ARG A 250 5.07 9.92 -2.28
CA ARG A 250 6.07 8.88 -2.51
C ARG A 250 7.24 9.51 -3.26
N PRO A 251 8.43 8.87 -3.26
CA PRO A 251 9.58 9.44 -3.96
C PRO A 251 9.26 9.80 -5.42
N TYR A 252 8.49 8.98 -6.12
CA TYR A 252 8.08 9.22 -7.50
C TYR A 252 7.16 10.43 -7.71
N HIS A 253 6.57 11.02 -6.66
CA HIS A 253 5.86 12.29 -6.77
C HIS A 253 6.82 13.49 -6.92
N VAL A 254 8.14 13.28 -6.95
CA VAL A 254 9.11 14.29 -7.39
C VAL A 254 9.07 14.48 -8.91
N ASP A 255 8.50 13.53 -9.67
CA ASP A 255 8.26 13.67 -11.11
C ASP A 255 7.26 14.81 -11.39
N PRO A 256 7.63 15.85 -12.17
CA PRO A 256 6.74 16.94 -12.52
C PRO A 256 5.45 16.51 -13.22
N LEU A 257 5.50 15.44 -14.04
CA LEU A 257 4.29 14.92 -14.68
C LEU A 257 3.40 14.22 -13.68
N ILE A 258 3.96 13.48 -12.72
CA ILE A 258 3.16 12.71 -11.75
C ILE A 258 2.57 13.64 -10.70
N ASN A 259 3.26 14.69 -10.27
CA ASN A 259 2.72 15.61 -9.26
C ASN A 259 1.76 16.68 -9.81
N HIS A 260 1.46 16.67 -11.11
CA HIS A 260 0.55 17.63 -11.78
C HIS A 260 0.92 19.10 -11.52
N GLY A 261 2.22 19.39 -11.33
CA GLY A 261 2.69 20.74 -11.02
C GLY A 261 2.20 21.30 -9.68
N VAL A 262 1.66 20.47 -8.78
CA VAL A 262 1.19 20.88 -7.44
C VAL A 262 2.22 21.72 -6.68
N PRO A 263 3.50 21.32 -6.60
CA PRO A 263 4.52 22.11 -5.90
C PRO A 263 4.69 23.51 -6.52
N SER A 264 4.75 23.60 -7.84
CA SER A 264 4.88 24.87 -8.56
C SER A 264 3.68 25.79 -8.31
N VAL A 265 2.46 25.24 -8.30
CA VAL A 265 1.25 26.01 -7.99
C VAL A 265 1.28 26.57 -6.56
N LEU A 266 1.75 25.80 -5.57
CA LEU A 266 1.90 26.28 -4.19
C LEU A 266 2.92 27.43 -4.11
N THR A 267 4.08 27.29 -4.76
CA THR A 267 5.09 28.35 -4.76
C THR A 267 4.64 29.63 -5.47
N ASP A 268 3.80 29.53 -6.51
CA ASP A 268 3.19 30.69 -7.16
C ASP A 268 2.28 31.49 -6.21
N PHE A 269 1.70 30.83 -5.19
CA PHE A 269 0.93 31.49 -4.13
C PHE A 269 1.81 32.05 -2.99
N GLY A 270 3.12 32.00 -3.13
CA GLY A 270 4.09 32.51 -2.16
C GLY A 270 4.29 31.61 -0.94
N VAL A 271 3.98 30.32 -1.08
CA VAL A 271 4.12 29.31 -0.02
C VAL A 271 5.37 28.47 -0.28
N ASP A 272 6.15 28.20 0.76
CA ASP A 272 7.32 27.34 0.64
C ASP A 272 6.92 25.86 0.74
N VAL A 273 7.53 25.00 -0.06
CA VAL A 273 7.18 23.58 -0.15
C VAL A 273 8.36 22.72 0.27
N ILE A 274 8.13 21.85 1.26
CA ILE A 274 9.10 20.84 1.71
C ILE A 274 8.48 19.44 1.62
N THR A 275 9.33 18.40 1.62
CA THR A 275 8.91 17.00 1.61
C THR A 275 9.32 16.30 2.90
N GLU A 276 8.69 15.18 3.20
CA GLU A 276 8.81 14.50 4.49
C GLU A 276 10.23 13.95 4.78
N ASP A 277 11.04 13.70 3.76
CA ASP A 277 12.44 13.23 3.87
C ASP A 277 13.44 14.34 4.23
N ALA A 278 13.00 15.60 4.19
CA ALA A 278 13.79 16.75 4.61
C ALA A 278 13.80 16.96 6.13
N LEU A 279 12.85 16.34 6.84
CA LEU A 279 12.63 16.57 8.26
C LEU A 279 13.64 15.82 9.15
N HIS A 280 14.09 16.47 10.22
CA HIS A 280 14.90 15.84 11.29
C HIS A 280 14.02 15.28 12.39
N ILE A 281 13.35 14.18 12.09
CA ILE A 281 12.53 13.47 13.08
C ILE A 281 13.43 12.50 13.87
N ASP A 282 13.33 12.53 15.19
CA ASP A 282 14.01 11.54 16.04
C ASP A 282 13.54 10.13 15.66
N ARG A 283 14.51 9.26 15.34
CA ARG A 283 14.25 7.87 14.97
C ARG A 283 13.71 7.03 16.13
N ASN A 284 13.82 7.53 17.37
CA ASN A 284 13.21 6.96 18.56
C ASN A 284 11.83 7.55 18.88
N ALA A 285 11.34 8.54 18.11
CA ALA A 285 9.98 9.01 18.24
C ALA A 285 9.02 7.83 18.04
N MET A 286 7.99 7.77 18.90
CA MET A 286 6.99 6.71 18.90
C MET A 286 5.66 7.30 18.46
N LEU A 287 4.95 6.65 17.55
CA LEU A 287 3.54 6.91 17.30
C LEU A 287 2.72 6.50 18.52
N ASN A 288 1.90 7.41 19.04
CA ASN A 288 0.99 7.11 20.14
C ASN A 288 -0.26 6.44 19.55
N ASP A 289 -0.50 5.17 19.89
CA ASP A 289 -1.68 4.39 19.44
C ASP A 289 -1.96 4.50 17.92
N PRO A 290 -1.06 4.03 17.03
CA PRO A 290 -1.31 4.06 15.60
C PRO A 290 -2.46 3.10 15.24
N HIS A 291 -3.51 3.62 14.61
CA HIS A 291 -4.65 2.81 14.10
C HIS A 291 -4.32 2.22 12.73
N VAL A 292 -3.04 1.91 12.51
CA VAL A 292 -2.46 1.38 11.27
C VAL A 292 -1.33 0.41 11.56
N LEU A 293 -1.11 -0.52 10.64
CA LEU A 293 0.07 -1.36 10.65
C LEU A 293 1.25 -0.60 10.00
N THR A 294 2.28 -0.28 10.80
CA THR A 294 3.47 0.47 10.36
C THR A 294 4.47 -0.39 9.57
N GLN A 295 4.04 -0.88 8.42
CA GLN A 295 4.80 -1.86 7.64
C GLN A 295 5.49 -1.32 6.38
N TRP A 296 5.02 -0.18 5.84
CA TRP A 296 5.57 0.40 4.61
C TRP A 296 6.42 1.63 4.93
N GLU A 297 7.63 1.69 4.40
CA GLU A 297 8.61 2.69 4.84
C GLU A 297 8.14 4.12 4.60
N TYR A 298 7.69 4.45 3.39
CA TYR A 298 7.26 5.82 3.08
C TYR A 298 5.99 6.24 3.88
N PRO A 299 4.93 5.41 3.97
CA PRO A 299 3.83 5.68 4.91
C PRO A 299 4.26 5.83 6.38
N ASN A 300 5.21 5.05 6.87
CA ASN A 300 5.71 5.20 8.24
C ASN A 300 6.28 6.61 8.45
N ARG A 301 7.00 7.13 7.46
CA ARG A 301 7.51 8.51 7.46
C ARG A 301 6.38 9.54 7.47
N TYR A 302 5.27 9.30 6.77
CA TYR A 302 4.13 10.23 6.75
C TYR A 302 3.51 10.43 8.13
N TYR A 303 3.33 9.35 8.89
CA TYR A 303 2.70 9.42 10.21
C TYR A 303 3.53 10.27 11.18
N HIS A 304 4.85 10.08 11.15
CA HIS A 304 5.79 10.86 11.93
C HIS A 304 5.87 12.32 11.43
N ALA A 305 5.89 12.54 10.13
CA ALA A 305 5.92 13.87 9.52
C ALA A 305 4.64 14.68 9.79
N MET A 306 3.47 14.03 9.81
CA MET A 306 2.19 14.66 10.17
C MET A 306 2.18 15.11 11.64
N ARG A 307 2.71 14.28 12.56
CA ARG A 307 2.85 14.69 13.97
C ARG A 307 3.83 15.84 14.15
N TRP A 308 4.95 15.81 13.44
CA TRP A 308 5.90 16.92 13.40
C TRP A 308 5.22 18.19 12.91
N ALA A 309 4.47 18.14 11.80
CA ALA A 309 3.73 19.29 11.28
C ALA A 309 2.71 19.82 12.30
N GLY A 310 2.01 18.95 13.02
CA GLY A 310 1.08 19.31 14.10
C GLY A 310 1.69 20.16 15.21
N GLN A 311 3.01 20.08 15.40
CA GLN A 311 3.77 20.83 16.41
C GLN A 311 4.27 22.20 15.93
N HIS A 312 4.09 22.55 14.65
CA HIS A 312 4.62 23.79 14.03
C HIS A 312 3.50 24.66 13.46
N GLU A 313 3.24 25.84 14.04
CA GLU A 313 2.08 26.69 13.72
C GLU A 313 2.06 27.25 12.28
N ASN A 314 3.22 27.31 11.62
CA ASN A 314 3.39 27.79 10.23
C ASN A 314 3.43 26.67 9.18
N VAL A 315 3.24 25.39 9.56
CA VAL A 315 3.31 24.24 8.64
C VAL A 315 1.94 23.61 8.42
N GLU A 316 1.48 23.56 7.19
CA GLU A 316 0.28 22.80 6.79
C GLU A 316 0.64 21.59 5.93
N VAL A 317 -0.31 20.65 5.77
CA VAL A 317 -0.05 19.39 5.08
C VAL A 317 -0.90 19.23 3.82
N VAL A 318 -0.23 18.91 2.72
CA VAL A 318 -0.86 18.47 1.47
C VAL A 318 -0.35 17.07 1.16
N GLN A 319 -1.27 16.13 0.92
CA GLN A 319 -0.90 14.78 0.51
C GLN A 319 -1.23 14.55 -0.96
N LEU A 320 -0.24 14.06 -1.70
CA LEU A 320 -0.42 13.55 -3.05
C LEU A 320 -0.85 12.08 -2.98
N ASN A 321 -1.97 11.76 -3.64
CA ASN A 321 -2.54 10.41 -3.71
C ASN A 321 -2.67 10.02 -5.19
N SER A 322 -1.86 9.08 -5.64
CA SER A 322 -2.03 8.49 -6.97
C SER A 322 -3.24 7.54 -6.94
N PHE A 323 -4.17 7.69 -7.87
CA PHE A 323 -5.29 6.77 -8.05
C PHE A 323 -4.76 5.34 -8.19
N GLY A 324 -5.42 4.35 -7.58
CA GLY A 324 -4.95 2.96 -7.56
C GLY A 324 -3.75 2.70 -6.64
N CYS A 325 -3.28 3.68 -5.86
CA CYS A 325 -2.20 3.46 -4.89
C CYS A 325 -2.68 2.58 -3.72
N GLY A 326 -2.23 1.32 -3.72
CA GLY A 326 -2.59 0.33 -2.69
C GLY A 326 -2.42 0.82 -1.25
N PRO A 327 -1.22 1.21 -0.80
CA PRO A 327 -1.03 1.63 0.59
C PRO A 327 -1.77 2.92 0.97
N ASP A 328 -1.99 3.85 0.03
CA ASP A 328 -2.68 5.12 0.34
C ASP A 328 -4.16 4.92 0.70
N ALA A 329 -4.79 3.83 0.27
CA ALA A 329 -6.11 3.41 0.73
C ALA A 329 -6.19 3.20 2.27
N ILE A 330 -5.06 3.15 2.96
CA ILE A 330 -4.98 3.09 4.43
C ILE A 330 -4.34 4.37 4.97
N THR A 331 -3.24 4.82 4.34
CA THR A 331 -2.43 5.94 4.83
C THR A 331 -3.18 7.27 4.83
N VAL A 332 -4.02 7.54 3.82
CA VAL A 332 -4.79 8.80 3.73
C VAL A 332 -5.65 9.01 4.98
N ASP A 333 -6.41 8.00 5.37
CA ASP A 333 -7.32 8.11 6.53
C ASP A 333 -6.56 8.24 7.85
N GLU A 334 -5.39 7.62 7.96
CA GLU A 334 -4.57 7.75 9.18
C GLU A 334 -3.94 9.14 9.27
N VAL A 335 -3.40 9.66 8.16
CA VAL A 335 -2.89 11.04 8.11
C VAL A 335 -4.01 12.03 8.41
N HIS A 336 -5.22 11.82 7.86
CA HIS A 336 -6.40 12.61 8.19
C HIS A 336 -6.72 12.58 9.69
N SER A 337 -6.69 11.37 10.29
CA SER A 337 -6.97 11.19 11.71
C SER A 337 -5.94 11.93 12.57
N LEU A 338 -4.65 11.75 12.27
CA LEU A 338 -3.55 12.45 12.95
C LEU A 338 -3.66 13.97 12.80
N ALA A 339 -3.99 14.48 11.60
CA ALA A 339 -4.20 15.91 11.38
C ALA A 339 -5.35 16.46 12.24
N THR A 340 -6.45 15.70 12.32
CA THR A 340 -7.63 16.06 13.14
C THR A 340 -7.29 16.16 14.62
N GLU A 341 -6.40 15.29 15.14
CA GLU A 341 -5.93 15.37 16.54
C GLU A 341 -5.24 16.69 16.84
N TYR A 342 -4.61 17.36 15.87
CA TYR A 342 -4.02 18.69 16.03
C TYR A 342 -4.94 19.85 15.61
N GLY A 343 -6.20 19.55 15.25
CA GLY A 343 -7.15 20.52 14.73
C GLY A 343 -6.78 21.07 13.36
N MET A 344 -5.97 20.33 12.58
CA MET A 344 -5.53 20.70 11.23
C MET A 344 -6.45 20.12 10.17
N GLY A 345 -6.51 20.78 9.02
CA GLY A 345 -7.11 20.21 7.81
C GLY A 345 -6.15 19.23 7.13
N HIS A 346 -6.70 18.25 6.41
CA HIS A 346 -5.93 17.35 5.57
C HIS A 346 -6.35 17.49 4.11
N THR A 347 -5.49 18.12 3.30
CA THR A 347 -5.78 18.33 1.87
C THR A 347 -5.15 17.23 1.04
N VAL A 348 -5.98 16.39 0.42
CA VAL A 348 -5.54 15.30 -0.46
C VAL A 348 -5.74 15.68 -1.92
N ILE A 349 -4.66 15.81 -2.68
CA ILE A 349 -4.72 15.99 -4.13
C ILE A 349 -4.63 14.63 -4.79
N ARG A 350 -5.72 14.25 -5.47
CA ARG A 350 -5.77 13.01 -6.26
C ARG A 350 -5.10 13.25 -7.61
N ILE A 351 -4.25 12.31 -7.98
CA ILE A 351 -3.46 12.28 -9.21
C ILE A 351 -3.90 11.05 -9.99
N ASP A 352 -4.21 11.25 -11.27
CA ASP A 352 -4.46 10.21 -12.25
C ASP A 352 -3.77 10.59 -13.56
N GLU A 353 -3.96 9.81 -14.63
CA GLU A 353 -3.46 10.12 -15.96
C GLU A 353 -4.10 11.36 -16.61
N ILE A 354 -5.17 11.91 -16.04
CA ILE A 354 -5.90 13.07 -16.58
C ILE A 354 -5.45 14.33 -15.85
N GLU A 355 -4.59 15.11 -16.50
CA GLU A 355 -4.09 16.34 -15.91
C GLU A 355 -5.21 17.41 -15.82
N SER A 356 -5.61 17.76 -14.59
CA SER A 356 -6.62 18.79 -14.31
C SER A 356 -6.05 19.93 -13.45
N THR A 357 -4.98 20.58 -13.94
CA THR A 357 -4.26 21.67 -13.25
C THR A 357 -5.16 22.80 -12.73
N GLY A 358 -6.18 23.19 -13.49
CA GLY A 358 -7.11 24.26 -13.09
C GLY A 358 -7.90 23.94 -11.82
N SER A 359 -8.45 22.72 -11.72
CA SER A 359 -9.17 22.25 -10.53
C SER A 359 -8.25 22.17 -9.31
N VAL A 360 -7.04 21.62 -9.51
CA VAL A 360 -6.00 21.53 -8.47
C VAL A 360 -5.64 22.93 -7.96
N ARG A 361 -5.39 23.88 -8.86
CA ARG A 361 -5.04 25.27 -8.50
C ARG A 361 -6.14 25.97 -7.70
N LEU A 362 -7.42 25.78 -8.07
CA LEU A 362 -8.54 26.33 -7.30
C LEU A 362 -8.61 25.73 -5.89
N ARG A 363 -8.47 24.41 -5.77
CA ARG A 363 -8.51 23.72 -4.47
C ARG A 363 -7.38 24.14 -3.55
N LEU A 364 -6.15 24.23 -4.08
CA LEU A 364 -4.98 24.68 -3.32
C LEU A 364 -5.13 26.14 -2.88
N ARG A 365 -5.64 27.01 -3.75
CA ARG A 365 -5.92 28.41 -3.40
C ARG A 365 -6.92 28.53 -2.26
N SER A 366 -8.07 27.86 -2.37
CA SER A 366 -9.10 27.90 -1.33
C SER A 366 -8.60 27.35 0.00
N MET A 367 -7.74 26.32 -0.03
CA MET A 367 -7.07 25.82 1.16
C MET A 367 -6.14 26.87 1.79
N ILE A 368 -5.26 27.50 1.01
CA ILE A 368 -4.32 28.51 1.50
C ILE A 368 -5.08 29.70 2.12
N GLU A 369 -6.11 30.21 1.43
CA GLU A 369 -6.95 31.31 1.92
C GLU A 369 -7.63 30.94 3.26
N SER A 370 -8.15 29.72 3.39
CA SER A 370 -8.77 29.22 4.62
C SER A 370 -7.78 29.11 5.79
N VAL A 371 -6.60 28.53 5.53
CA VAL A 371 -5.52 28.40 6.52
C VAL A 371 -5.06 29.77 7.01
N GLN A 372 -4.80 30.71 6.10
CA GLN A 372 -4.35 32.05 6.46
C GLN A 372 -5.38 32.80 7.31
N GLN A 373 -6.68 32.56 7.08
CA GLN A 373 -7.74 33.10 7.93
C GLN A 373 -7.76 32.46 9.31
N GLN A 374 -7.57 31.13 9.41
CA GLN A 374 -7.56 30.40 10.68
C GLN A 374 -6.34 30.73 11.55
N ARG A 375 -5.13 30.83 10.95
CA ARG A 375 -3.88 31.19 11.65
C ARG A 375 -3.99 32.50 12.42
N ARG A 376 -4.83 33.45 11.96
CA ARG A 376 -5.05 34.73 12.63
C ARG A 376 -5.86 34.64 13.92
N HIS A 377 -6.61 33.56 14.14
CA HIS A 377 -7.63 33.49 15.19
C HIS A 377 -7.53 32.28 16.11
N LYS A 378 -6.76 31.23 15.77
CA LYS A 378 -6.79 29.97 16.50
C LYS A 378 -5.40 29.35 16.67
N LYS A 379 -5.02 29.07 17.92
CA LYS A 379 -3.87 28.21 18.23
C LYS A 379 -4.25 26.74 18.10
N ARG A 380 -3.28 25.90 17.72
CA ARG A 380 -3.49 24.46 17.60
C ARG A 380 -3.67 23.83 18.97
N THR A 381 -4.59 22.88 19.05
CA THR A 381 -4.88 22.12 20.29
C THR A 381 -4.84 20.65 19.98
N TYR A 382 -4.00 19.90 20.70
CA TYR A 382 -3.95 18.45 20.58
C TYR A 382 -5.13 17.82 21.33
N THR A 383 -5.94 17.03 20.65
CA THR A 383 -7.02 16.24 21.22
C THR A 383 -6.81 14.78 20.79
N PRO A 384 -6.46 13.89 21.72
CA PRO A 384 -6.22 12.49 21.38
C PRO A 384 -7.52 11.84 20.87
N ARG A 385 -7.39 11.02 19.82
CA ARG A 385 -8.51 10.23 19.30
C ARG A 385 -8.95 9.14 20.28
N LYS A 386 -10.20 8.71 20.16
CA LYS A 386 -10.72 7.53 20.87
C LYS A 386 -10.30 6.25 20.14
N SER A 387 -9.93 5.23 20.89
CA SER A 387 -9.53 3.92 20.36
C SER A 387 -10.46 2.83 20.87
N VAL A 388 -10.51 1.72 20.13
CA VAL A 388 -11.22 0.52 20.55
C VAL A 388 -10.43 -0.18 21.65
N ARG A 389 -11.13 -0.70 22.66
CA ARG A 389 -10.56 -1.46 23.76
C ARG A 389 -9.66 -2.59 23.25
N VAL A 390 -8.48 -2.72 23.86
CA VAL A 390 -7.54 -3.81 23.59
C VAL A 390 -8.03 -5.09 24.26
N TYR A 391 -7.87 -6.24 23.60
CA TYR A 391 -8.23 -7.55 24.15
C TYR A 391 -7.37 -7.90 25.37
N GLN A 392 -8.01 -8.21 26.50
CA GLN A 392 -7.37 -8.56 27.76
C GLN A 392 -7.62 -10.03 28.15
N LYS A 393 -7.02 -10.49 29.26
CA LYS A 393 -7.19 -11.88 29.73
C LYS A 393 -8.63 -12.17 30.18
N GLU A 394 -9.31 -11.16 30.71
CA GLU A 394 -10.68 -11.25 31.20
C GLU A 394 -11.70 -11.44 30.07
N ASP A 395 -11.30 -11.13 28.83
CA ASP A 395 -12.13 -11.33 27.63
C ASP A 395 -12.12 -12.79 27.14
N ARG A 396 -11.41 -13.70 27.82
CA ARG A 396 -11.19 -15.10 27.41
C ARG A 396 -12.47 -15.90 27.22
N ASP A 397 -13.49 -15.66 28.04
CA ASP A 397 -14.73 -16.45 28.05
C ASP A 397 -15.85 -15.87 27.18
N LYS A 398 -15.58 -14.71 26.57
CA LYS A 398 -16.47 -14.03 25.63
C LYS A 398 -16.60 -14.79 24.31
N VAL A 399 -17.69 -14.55 23.60
CA VAL A 399 -17.93 -15.14 22.29
C VAL A 399 -17.13 -14.38 21.23
N ILE A 400 -16.34 -15.10 20.44
CA ILE A 400 -15.62 -14.56 19.30
C ILE A 400 -16.53 -14.62 18.07
N LEU A 401 -16.86 -13.47 17.49
CA LEU A 401 -17.54 -13.38 16.20
C LEU A 401 -16.51 -13.58 15.08
N ALA A 402 -16.67 -14.62 14.28
CA ALA A 402 -15.81 -14.92 13.15
C ALA A 402 -16.58 -14.76 11.83
N PRO A 403 -16.11 -13.91 10.89
CA PRO A 403 -16.74 -13.74 9.58
C PRO A 403 -16.56 -15.02 8.76
N GLN A 404 -17.49 -15.29 7.85
CA GLN A 404 -17.36 -16.43 6.94
C GLN A 404 -16.27 -16.15 5.90
N PHE A 405 -15.22 -16.97 5.88
CA PHE A 405 -14.16 -16.88 4.89
C PHE A 405 -14.61 -17.48 3.55
N SER A 406 -14.98 -18.76 3.59
CA SER A 406 -15.57 -19.51 2.48
C SER A 406 -16.27 -20.75 3.01
N TYR A 407 -17.05 -21.43 2.17
CA TYR A 407 -17.73 -22.67 2.55
C TYR A 407 -16.74 -23.75 3.06
N PHE A 408 -15.67 -24.06 2.31
CA PHE A 408 -14.72 -25.12 2.70
C PHE A 408 -13.70 -24.68 3.76
N TYR A 409 -13.29 -23.41 3.78
CA TYR A 409 -12.13 -22.99 4.58
C TYR A 409 -12.47 -22.25 5.89
N THR A 410 -13.75 -21.94 6.18
CA THR A 410 -14.10 -21.31 7.48
C THR A 410 -13.90 -22.29 8.66
N ALA A 411 -14.49 -23.48 8.58
CA ALA A 411 -14.37 -24.51 9.62
C ALA A 411 -12.91 -24.89 9.96
N PRO A 412 -12.01 -25.18 9.00
CA PRO A 412 -10.62 -25.51 9.32
C PRO A 412 -9.83 -24.34 9.92
N LEU A 413 -10.21 -23.08 9.64
CA LEU A 413 -9.59 -21.90 10.27
C LEU A 413 -10.06 -21.70 11.72
N VAL A 414 -11.32 -22.01 12.01
CA VAL A 414 -11.92 -21.85 13.35
C VAL A 414 -11.61 -23.03 14.27
N ARG A 415 -11.47 -24.25 13.72
CA ARG A 415 -11.29 -25.47 14.52
C ARG A 415 -10.15 -25.42 15.55
N PRO A 416 -8.94 -24.90 15.24
CA PRO A 416 -7.88 -24.76 16.23
C PRO A 416 -8.27 -23.88 17.43
N ILE A 417 -9.12 -22.88 17.22
CA ILE A 417 -9.58 -21.93 18.25
C ILE A 417 -10.61 -22.63 19.16
N LEU A 418 -11.49 -23.44 18.58
CA LEU A 418 -12.43 -24.27 19.33
C LEU A 418 -11.70 -25.30 20.19
N ASP A 419 -10.67 -25.97 19.64
CA ASP A 419 -9.84 -26.95 20.37
C ASP A 419 -9.04 -26.29 21.52
N MET A 420 -8.80 -24.97 21.46
CA MET A 420 -8.22 -24.18 22.54
C MET A 420 -9.23 -23.83 23.65
N GLY A 421 -10.51 -24.18 23.48
CA GLY A 421 -11.60 -23.92 24.43
C GLY A 421 -12.20 -22.52 24.33
N TYR A 422 -12.06 -21.82 23.20
CA TYR A 422 -12.73 -20.55 22.97
C TYR A 422 -14.14 -20.78 22.40
N LYS A 423 -15.06 -19.87 22.74
CA LYS A 423 -16.40 -19.85 22.13
C LYS A 423 -16.31 -19.04 20.84
N VAL A 424 -16.70 -19.62 19.72
CA VAL A 424 -16.71 -18.95 18.42
C VAL A 424 -18.11 -19.05 17.82
N ASP A 425 -18.67 -17.93 17.41
CA ASP A 425 -19.88 -17.86 16.59
C ASP A 425 -19.47 -17.53 15.15
N MET A 426 -19.70 -18.48 14.24
CA MET A 426 -19.42 -18.30 12.82
C MET A 426 -20.59 -17.56 12.17
N LEU A 427 -20.33 -16.36 11.68
CA LEU A 427 -21.34 -15.52 11.04
C LEU A 427 -21.88 -16.19 9.76
N PRO A 428 -23.14 -15.92 9.38
CA PRO A 428 -23.70 -16.41 8.14
C PRO A 428 -22.94 -15.89 6.91
N PRO A 429 -23.16 -16.49 5.72
CA PRO A 429 -22.58 -15.97 4.49
C PRO A 429 -22.89 -14.48 4.28
N PRO A 430 -21.93 -13.71 3.74
CA PRO A 430 -22.15 -12.31 3.42
C PRO A 430 -23.24 -12.16 2.34
N ASP A 431 -23.95 -11.04 2.43
CA ASP A 431 -25.01 -10.65 1.49
C ASP A 431 -24.85 -9.19 1.05
N ARG A 432 -25.86 -8.67 0.33
CA ARG A 432 -25.83 -7.29 -0.15
C ARG A 432 -25.76 -6.28 0.99
N ASP A 433 -26.48 -6.51 2.09
CA ASP A 433 -26.50 -5.62 3.25
C ASP A 433 -25.13 -5.59 3.94
N THR A 434 -24.40 -6.71 3.92
CA THR A 434 -22.99 -6.76 4.34
C THR A 434 -22.13 -5.76 3.54
N ALA A 435 -22.21 -5.80 2.21
CA ALA A 435 -21.40 -4.90 1.37
C ALA A 435 -21.80 -3.43 1.56
N GLU A 436 -23.09 -3.13 1.63
CA GLU A 436 -23.60 -1.77 1.87
C GLU A 436 -23.18 -1.23 3.25
N THR A 437 -23.14 -2.10 4.27
CA THR A 437 -22.65 -1.74 5.61
C THR A 437 -21.14 -1.49 5.60
N GLY A 438 -20.37 -2.36 4.94
CA GLY A 438 -18.92 -2.18 4.78
C GLY A 438 -18.56 -0.85 4.12
N LEU A 439 -19.27 -0.47 3.06
CA LEU A 439 -19.05 0.80 2.34
C LEU A 439 -19.36 2.05 3.18
N LYS A 440 -20.20 1.95 4.21
CA LYS A 440 -20.48 3.07 5.14
C LYS A 440 -19.33 3.36 6.10
N TYR A 441 -18.55 2.34 6.45
CA TYR A 441 -17.50 2.42 7.49
C TYR A 441 -16.07 2.24 6.96
N THR A 442 -15.92 2.05 5.64
CA THR A 442 -14.62 1.95 4.97
C THR A 442 -14.58 2.93 3.79
N ASN A 443 -13.38 3.30 3.35
CA ASN A 443 -13.25 4.13 2.15
C ASN A 443 -13.37 3.28 0.88
N ASN A 444 -13.73 3.91 -0.24
CA ASN A 444 -13.95 3.24 -1.52
C ASN A 444 -12.66 2.75 -2.22
N GLU A 445 -11.47 3.06 -1.67
CA GLU A 445 -10.19 2.68 -2.27
C GLU A 445 -9.65 1.36 -1.69
N ILE A 446 -10.33 0.79 -0.68
CA ILE A 446 -9.91 -0.45 -0.05
C ILE A 446 -10.27 -1.69 -0.87
N CYS A 447 -9.56 -2.80 -0.64
CA CYS A 447 -9.88 -4.09 -1.24
C CYS A 447 -11.31 -4.51 -0.89
N TYR A 448 -12.06 -4.99 -1.90
CA TYR A 448 -13.42 -5.49 -1.70
C TYR A 448 -13.57 -6.55 -0.58
N PRO A 449 -12.65 -7.52 -0.42
CA PRO A 449 -12.65 -8.40 0.75
C PRO A 449 -12.68 -7.70 2.11
N ALA A 450 -11.97 -6.57 2.26
CA ALA A 450 -11.99 -5.81 3.52
C ALA A 450 -13.38 -5.22 3.78
N ILE A 451 -14.03 -4.71 2.73
CA ILE A 451 -15.40 -4.15 2.78
C ILE A 451 -16.36 -5.23 3.28
N VAL A 452 -16.31 -6.42 2.69
CA VAL A 452 -17.20 -7.53 3.04
C VAL A 452 -16.95 -8.00 4.48
N ILE A 453 -15.69 -8.26 4.86
CA ILE A 453 -15.34 -8.76 6.19
C ILE A 453 -15.71 -7.75 7.30
N ILE A 454 -15.38 -6.47 7.11
CA ILE A 454 -15.70 -5.42 8.09
C ILE A 454 -17.21 -5.20 8.13
N GLY A 455 -17.88 -5.24 6.98
CA GLY A 455 -19.33 -5.15 6.87
C GLY A 455 -20.05 -6.25 7.67
N ASP A 456 -19.60 -7.50 7.57
CA ASP A 456 -20.20 -8.64 8.28
C ASP A 456 -20.13 -8.45 9.79
N LEU A 457 -18.96 -8.05 10.29
CA LEU A 457 -18.73 -7.84 11.72
C LEU A 457 -19.55 -6.68 12.27
N ILE A 458 -19.60 -5.55 11.56
CA ILE A 458 -20.39 -4.38 11.99
C ILE A 458 -21.89 -4.68 11.91
N LYS A 459 -22.36 -5.31 10.82
CA LYS A 459 -23.74 -5.74 10.66
C LYS A 459 -24.18 -6.68 11.79
N ALA A 460 -23.32 -7.63 12.17
CA ALA A 460 -23.59 -8.52 13.29
C ALA A 460 -23.78 -7.73 14.60
N LEU A 461 -22.89 -6.79 14.92
CA LEU A 461 -23.02 -5.95 16.12
C LEU A 461 -24.25 -5.02 16.09
N GLN A 462 -24.65 -4.54 14.91
CA GLN A 462 -25.84 -3.70 14.72
C GLN A 462 -27.16 -4.48 14.77
N SER A 463 -27.13 -5.81 14.62
CA SER A 463 -28.34 -6.64 14.62
C SER A 463 -29.08 -6.69 15.96
N GLY A 464 -28.43 -6.28 17.06
CA GLY A 464 -28.97 -6.41 18.42
C GLY A 464 -28.91 -7.83 19.00
N LYS A 465 -28.46 -8.83 18.23
CA LYS A 465 -28.27 -10.21 18.70
C LYS A 465 -27.13 -10.36 19.72
N TYR A 466 -26.17 -9.44 19.70
CA TYR A 466 -24.97 -9.49 20.52
C TYR A 466 -24.86 -8.23 21.38
N ASP A 467 -24.48 -8.38 22.66
CA ASP A 467 -24.02 -7.25 23.46
C ASP A 467 -22.55 -6.94 23.10
N PRO A 468 -22.22 -5.75 22.57
CA PRO A 468 -20.85 -5.35 22.25
C PRO A 468 -19.84 -5.51 23.39
N LYS A 469 -20.29 -5.52 24.65
CA LYS A 469 -19.44 -5.70 25.84
C LYS A 469 -19.09 -7.16 26.11
N ASP A 470 -19.89 -8.10 25.63
CA ASP A 470 -19.75 -9.54 25.91
C ASP A 470 -19.21 -10.34 24.71
N VAL A 471 -18.91 -9.65 23.62
CA VAL A 471 -18.33 -10.26 22.41
C VAL A 471 -16.96 -9.70 22.07
N VAL A 472 -16.24 -10.46 21.25
CA VAL A 472 -14.95 -10.11 20.67
C VAL A 472 -15.06 -10.32 19.17
N VAL A 473 -14.51 -9.44 18.34
CA VAL A 473 -14.46 -9.68 16.90
C VAL A 473 -13.13 -10.32 16.52
N GLY A 474 -13.16 -11.37 15.72
CA GLY A 474 -11.99 -12.12 15.28
C GLY A 474 -11.76 -12.04 13.77
N ILE A 475 -10.52 -11.78 13.36
CA ILE A 475 -10.12 -11.81 11.95
C ILE A 475 -8.77 -12.51 11.77
N THR A 476 -8.57 -13.13 10.62
CA THR A 476 -7.25 -13.61 10.20
C THR A 476 -6.40 -12.45 9.66
N GLN A 477 -5.11 -12.46 9.96
CA GLN A 477 -4.19 -11.41 9.50
C GLN A 477 -2.97 -12.03 8.83
N THR A 478 -2.69 -11.55 7.63
CA THR A 478 -1.47 -11.89 6.89
C THR A 478 -0.30 -11.03 7.39
N GLY A 479 0.93 -11.54 7.30
CA GLY A 479 2.15 -10.81 7.69
C GLY A 479 2.97 -10.26 6.52
N GLY A 480 2.33 -9.96 5.38
CA GLY A 480 3.00 -9.60 4.12
C GLY A 480 2.81 -8.14 3.68
N GLN A 481 3.37 -7.77 2.53
CA GLN A 481 3.31 -6.43 1.94
C GLN A 481 1.92 -5.97 1.44
N CYS A 482 0.92 -6.86 1.46
CA CYS A 482 -0.43 -6.62 0.97
C CYS A 482 -1.27 -5.80 1.97
N ARG A 483 -2.33 -5.14 1.46
CA ARG A 483 -3.36 -4.48 2.28
C ARG A 483 -4.06 -5.42 3.26
N ALA A 484 -4.13 -6.72 2.95
CA ALA A 484 -4.70 -7.75 3.82
C ALA A 484 -4.10 -7.72 5.25
N SER A 485 -2.81 -7.40 5.36
CA SER A 485 -2.14 -7.27 6.66
C SER A 485 -2.69 -6.11 7.50
N SER A 486 -3.34 -5.12 6.89
CA SER A 486 -3.90 -3.95 7.59
C SER A 486 -5.40 -4.04 7.85
N TYR A 487 -6.07 -5.16 7.54
CA TYR A 487 -7.52 -5.31 7.75
C TYR A 487 -7.92 -5.14 9.22
N LEU A 488 -7.07 -5.59 10.15
CA LEU A 488 -7.31 -5.39 11.58
C LEU A 488 -7.35 -3.89 11.97
N SER A 489 -6.41 -3.12 11.45
CA SER A 489 -6.34 -1.68 11.67
C SER A 489 -7.56 -0.95 11.10
N LEU A 490 -8.01 -1.36 9.92
CA LEU A 490 -9.22 -0.84 9.29
C LEU A 490 -10.48 -1.20 10.09
N LEU A 491 -10.57 -2.44 10.57
CA LEU A 491 -11.65 -2.89 11.43
C LEU A 491 -11.70 -2.09 12.73
N ARG A 492 -10.55 -1.82 13.36
CA ARG A 492 -10.46 -0.97 14.56
C ARG A 492 -11.05 0.41 14.32
N ARG A 493 -10.66 1.05 13.23
CA ARG A 493 -11.20 2.37 12.87
C ARG A 493 -12.70 2.30 12.57
N ALA A 494 -13.14 1.30 11.82
CA ALA A 494 -14.54 1.12 11.45
C ALA A 494 -15.44 0.89 12.69
N LEU A 495 -14.99 0.10 13.68
CA LEU A 495 -15.68 -0.07 14.96
C LEU A 495 -15.75 1.23 15.76
N ALA A 496 -14.66 1.99 15.84
CA ALA A 496 -14.66 3.29 16.50
C ALA A 496 -15.66 4.27 15.84
N SER A 497 -15.68 4.33 14.50
CA SER A 497 -16.63 5.14 13.74
C SER A 497 -18.09 4.67 13.91
N ALA A 498 -18.31 3.37 14.11
CA ALA A 498 -19.62 2.79 14.38
C ALA A 498 -20.06 2.93 15.86
N GLY A 499 -19.19 3.41 16.75
CA GLY A 499 -19.46 3.60 18.18
C GLY A 499 -19.19 2.39 19.07
N PHE A 500 -18.62 1.31 18.53
CA PHE A 500 -18.31 0.07 19.24
C PHE A 500 -16.93 0.11 19.92
N TYR A 501 -16.70 1.10 20.79
CA TYR A 501 -15.41 1.29 21.49
C TYR A 501 -15.08 0.17 22.48
N ASP A 502 -16.10 -0.47 23.06
CA ASP A 502 -15.94 -1.49 24.12
C ASP A 502 -15.68 -2.90 23.58
N THR A 503 -15.82 -3.12 22.27
CA THR A 503 -15.69 -4.45 21.64
C THR A 503 -14.24 -4.73 21.26
N PRO A 504 -13.52 -5.60 21.97
CA PRO A 504 -12.14 -5.91 21.64
C PRO A 504 -12.02 -6.70 20.34
N ILE A 505 -10.83 -6.63 19.74
CA ILE A 505 -10.49 -7.25 18.46
C ILE A 505 -9.34 -8.22 18.68
N ILE A 506 -9.44 -9.41 18.09
CA ILE A 506 -8.33 -10.37 18.05
C ILE A 506 -7.92 -10.69 16.62
N SER A 507 -6.62 -10.94 16.46
CA SER A 507 -6.02 -11.32 15.19
C SER A 507 -5.39 -12.70 15.27
N LEU A 508 -5.68 -13.54 14.29
CA LEU A 508 -4.97 -14.80 14.06
C LEU A 508 -3.87 -14.54 13.04
N THR A 509 -2.62 -14.52 13.51
CA THR A 509 -1.46 -14.28 12.65
C THR A 509 -0.67 -15.56 12.46
N ALA A 510 -0.29 -15.90 11.23
CA ALA A 510 0.54 -17.07 10.93
C ALA A 510 2.05 -16.88 11.26
N GLY A 511 2.45 -15.68 11.66
CA GLY A 511 3.85 -15.30 11.94
C GLY A 511 4.25 -15.43 13.42
N LEU A 512 5.55 -15.63 13.67
CA LEU A 512 6.12 -15.80 15.02
C LEU A 512 6.15 -14.51 15.88
N LYS A 513 5.94 -13.33 15.29
CA LYS A 513 5.96 -12.05 15.99
C LYS A 513 4.55 -11.47 16.05
N ALA A 514 4.11 -11.06 17.23
CA ALA A 514 2.84 -10.35 17.40
C ALA A 514 2.86 -9.08 16.55
N LEU A 515 1.92 -8.96 15.61
CA LEU A 515 1.71 -7.75 14.81
C LEU A 515 0.86 -6.71 15.55
N ASN A 516 0.17 -7.14 16.62
CA ASN A 516 -0.72 -6.30 17.41
C ASN A 516 -0.64 -6.66 18.89
N GLU A 517 -1.05 -5.71 19.73
CA GLU A 517 -1.19 -5.93 21.17
C GLU A 517 -2.48 -6.70 21.47
N GLN A 518 -2.32 -7.93 22.00
CA GLN A 518 -3.41 -8.80 22.45
C GLN A 518 -2.94 -9.65 23.65
N PRO A 519 -2.61 -9.02 24.80
CA PRO A 519 -1.92 -9.65 25.93
C PRO A 519 -2.64 -10.88 26.52
N GLY A 520 -3.96 -11.00 26.35
CA GLY A 520 -4.73 -12.16 26.77
C GLY A 520 -4.78 -13.33 25.79
N PHE A 521 -4.36 -13.15 24.53
CA PHE A 521 -4.51 -14.15 23.48
C PHE A 521 -3.16 -14.83 23.17
N LYS A 522 -2.94 -16.01 23.75
CA LYS A 522 -1.75 -16.83 23.49
C LYS A 522 -2.12 -18.01 22.60
N PHE A 523 -1.78 -17.93 21.31
CA PHE A 523 -1.92 -19.06 20.40
C PHE A 523 -0.71 -20.00 20.58
N ASP A 524 -0.94 -21.21 21.09
CA ASP A 524 0.11 -22.23 21.15
C ASP A 524 0.33 -22.81 19.75
N ILE A 525 1.15 -22.10 18.95
CA ILE A 525 1.48 -22.47 17.57
C ILE A 525 2.04 -23.90 17.52
N LYS A 526 2.82 -24.33 18.52
CA LYS A 526 3.43 -25.68 18.52
C LYS A 526 2.38 -26.76 18.70
N LYS A 527 1.40 -26.55 19.59
CA LYS A 527 0.33 -27.52 19.85
C LYS A 527 -0.73 -27.56 18.74
N TYR A 528 -1.13 -26.40 18.21
CA TYR A 528 -2.30 -26.31 17.31
C TYR A 528 -1.97 -26.15 15.83
N SER A 529 -0.71 -25.93 15.45
CA SER A 529 -0.31 -25.92 14.02
C SER A 529 -0.55 -27.27 13.35
N TYR A 530 -0.31 -28.38 14.05
CA TYR A 530 -0.59 -29.72 13.52
C TYR A 530 -2.08 -29.90 13.19
N HIS A 531 -2.96 -29.46 14.09
CA HIS A 531 -4.41 -29.50 13.88
C HIS A 531 -4.85 -28.59 12.72
N ALA A 532 -4.29 -27.38 12.63
CA ALA A 532 -4.58 -26.45 11.55
C ALA A 532 -4.18 -27.02 10.18
N VAL A 533 -2.97 -27.58 10.07
CA VAL A 533 -2.47 -28.20 8.82
C VAL A 533 -3.36 -29.38 8.41
N LEU A 534 -3.66 -30.29 9.34
CA LEU A 534 -4.53 -31.44 9.03
C LEU A 534 -5.94 -31.01 8.62
N SER A 535 -6.51 -30.00 9.27
CA SER A 535 -7.84 -29.49 8.94
C SER A 535 -7.86 -28.85 7.55
N ILE A 536 -6.83 -28.09 7.20
CA ILE A 536 -6.71 -27.47 5.86
C ILE A 536 -6.54 -28.54 4.79
N VAL A 537 -5.64 -29.52 4.98
CA VAL A 537 -5.43 -30.61 4.01
C VAL A 537 -6.71 -31.43 3.82
N PHE A 538 -7.45 -31.70 4.90
CA PHE A 538 -8.74 -32.37 4.80
C PHE A 538 -9.75 -31.55 4.00
N ALA A 539 -9.92 -30.27 4.34
CA ALA A 539 -10.84 -29.38 3.64
C ALA A 539 -10.48 -29.22 2.15
N ASP A 540 -9.19 -29.18 1.81
CA ASP A 540 -8.72 -29.09 0.43
C ASP A 540 -9.08 -30.35 -0.37
N ALA A 541 -8.91 -31.54 0.21
CA ALA A 541 -9.32 -32.79 -0.42
C ALA A 541 -10.85 -32.86 -0.65
N ILE A 542 -11.65 -32.43 0.34
CA ILE A 542 -13.11 -32.38 0.18
C ILE A 542 -13.51 -31.36 -0.90
N SER A 543 -12.89 -30.18 -0.90
CA SER A 543 -13.11 -29.12 -1.90
C SER A 543 -12.81 -29.60 -3.32
N GLU A 544 -11.67 -30.27 -3.53
CA GLU A 544 -11.29 -30.81 -4.84
C GLU A 544 -12.29 -31.88 -5.33
N MET A 545 -12.71 -32.81 -4.45
CA MET A 545 -13.74 -33.80 -4.78
C MET A 545 -15.09 -33.16 -5.08
N TYR A 546 -15.48 -32.13 -4.33
CA TYR A 546 -16.72 -31.39 -4.56
C TYR A 546 -16.73 -30.73 -5.94
N TYR A 547 -15.72 -29.90 -6.27
CA TYR A 547 -15.71 -29.19 -7.55
C TYR A 547 -15.55 -30.14 -8.75
N ALA A 548 -14.88 -31.28 -8.57
CA ALA A 548 -14.82 -32.33 -9.58
C ALA A 548 -16.18 -33.04 -9.80
N THR A 549 -17.01 -33.14 -8.77
CA THR A 549 -18.24 -33.95 -8.82
C THR A 549 -19.50 -33.11 -9.06
N ALA A 550 -19.59 -31.91 -8.47
CA ALA A 550 -20.78 -31.07 -8.45
C ALA A 550 -21.28 -30.70 -9.86
N ILE A 551 -20.38 -30.36 -10.78
CA ILE A 551 -20.76 -30.03 -12.18
C ILE A 551 -21.28 -31.26 -12.96
N ARG A 552 -20.98 -32.47 -12.47
CA ARG A 552 -21.32 -33.74 -13.12
C ARG A 552 -22.51 -34.43 -12.48
N GLU A 553 -23.01 -33.99 -11.33
CA GLU A 553 -24.06 -34.69 -10.61
C GLU A 553 -25.36 -34.79 -11.43
N ILE A 554 -26.03 -35.95 -11.35
CA ILE A 554 -27.32 -36.15 -12.02
C ILE A 554 -28.43 -35.47 -11.22
N ASN A 555 -28.45 -35.67 -9.89
CA ASN A 555 -29.40 -35.00 -9.00
C ASN A 555 -28.71 -33.82 -8.33
N LYS A 556 -29.25 -32.62 -8.56
CA LYS A 556 -28.69 -31.38 -8.01
C LYS A 556 -28.68 -31.43 -6.47
N GLY A 557 -27.53 -31.15 -5.87
CA GLY A 557 -27.31 -31.06 -4.43
C GLY A 557 -26.88 -32.35 -3.74
N ASP A 558 -26.75 -33.48 -4.45
CA ASP A 558 -26.24 -34.72 -3.84
C ASP A 558 -24.77 -34.58 -3.43
N THR A 559 -23.97 -33.90 -4.27
CA THR A 559 -22.56 -33.60 -3.96
C THR A 559 -22.43 -32.69 -2.75
N LEU A 560 -23.31 -31.70 -2.62
CA LEU A 560 -23.31 -30.78 -1.49
C LEU A 560 -23.66 -31.48 -0.18
N LYS A 561 -24.64 -32.40 -0.17
CA LYS A 561 -24.98 -33.20 1.03
C LYS A 561 -23.78 -34.02 1.52
N VAL A 562 -23.01 -34.61 0.60
CA VAL A 562 -21.81 -35.36 0.94
C VAL A 562 -20.73 -34.42 1.49
N ALA A 563 -20.51 -33.25 0.86
CA ALA A 563 -19.60 -32.24 1.38
C ALA A 563 -19.99 -31.76 2.79
N ASP A 564 -21.25 -31.42 3.02
CA ASP A 564 -21.78 -30.97 4.33
C ASP A 564 -21.53 -32.02 5.43
N LYS A 565 -21.78 -33.30 5.13
CA LYS A 565 -21.51 -34.42 6.04
C LYS A 565 -20.06 -34.42 6.53
N TYR A 566 -19.09 -34.23 5.64
CA TYR A 566 -17.67 -34.25 5.98
C TYR A 566 -17.19 -32.93 6.59
N MET A 567 -17.71 -31.78 6.14
CA MET A 567 -17.35 -30.48 6.69
C MET A 567 -17.89 -30.28 8.12
N ALA A 568 -19.04 -30.88 8.46
CA ALA A 568 -19.56 -30.89 9.82
C ALA A 568 -18.60 -31.53 10.84
N LEU A 569 -17.77 -32.50 10.40
CA LEU A 569 -16.75 -33.12 11.26
C LEU A 569 -15.62 -32.16 11.65
N LEU A 570 -15.36 -31.13 10.82
CA LEU A 570 -14.41 -30.07 11.14
C LEU A 570 -15.05 -28.92 11.92
N ALA A 571 -16.32 -28.62 11.67
CA ALA A 571 -17.03 -27.49 12.30
C ALA A 571 -17.24 -27.64 13.81
N ASN A 572 -17.29 -28.88 14.32
CA ASN A 572 -17.54 -29.17 15.74
C ASN A 572 -16.28 -29.64 16.47
N THR A 573 -16.21 -29.45 17.78
CA THR A 573 -15.18 -30.09 18.64
C THR A 573 -15.42 -31.59 18.76
N VAL A 574 -14.42 -32.38 19.17
CA VAL A 574 -14.55 -33.84 19.35
C VAL A 574 -15.70 -34.20 20.29
N GLU A 575 -15.86 -33.45 21.38
CA GLU A 575 -16.94 -33.63 22.36
C GLU A 575 -18.34 -33.40 21.76
N ASN A 576 -18.43 -32.59 20.71
CA ASN A 576 -19.67 -32.25 20.00
C ASN A 576 -19.79 -32.98 18.65
N GLY A 577 -19.19 -34.17 18.52
CA GLY A 577 -19.29 -35.00 17.31
C GLY A 577 -18.30 -34.65 16.20
N GLY A 578 -17.29 -33.83 16.48
CA GLY A 578 -16.20 -33.52 15.57
C GLY A 578 -15.17 -34.65 15.42
N MET A 579 -14.42 -34.63 14.32
CA MET A 579 -13.33 -35.58 14.07
C MET A 579 -12.10 -35.28 14.95
N VAL A 580 -11.40 -36.33 15.37
CA VAL A 580 -10.08 -36.23 15.98
C VAL A 580 -9.01 -35.95 14.92
N LEU A 581 -8.27 -34.85 15.07
CA LEU A 581 -7.25 -34.40 14.12
C LEU A 581 -5.93 -35.15 14.30
N LYS A 582 -5.92 -36.44 13.94
CA LYS A 582 -4.72 -37.28 13.83
C LYS A 582 -4.56 -37.77 12.41
N ARG A 583 -3.32 -37.87 11.92
CA ARG A 583 -2.99 -38.29 10.54
C ARG A 583 -3.81 -39.50 10.07
N ASP A 584 -3.80 -40.60 10.83
CA ASP A 584 -4.42 -41.85 10.38
C ASP A 584 -5.95 -41.75 10.30
N ILE A 585 -6.57 -41.03 11.24
CA ILE A 585 -8.02 -40.79 11.29
C ILE A 585 -8.44 -39.87 10.14
N VAL A 586 -7.67 -38.81 9.88
CA VAL A 586 -7.91 -37.89 8.77
C VAL A 586 -7.82 -38.63 7.44
N LEU A 587 -6.78 -39.43 7.25
CA LEU A 587 -6.60 -40.24 6.04
C LEU A 587 -7.72 -41.27 5.87
N ASP A 588 -8.12 -41.97 6.93
CA ASP A 588 -9.24 -42.92 6.88
C ASP A 588 -10.57 -42.22 6.52
N THR A 589 -10.81 -41.05 7.10
CA THR A 589 -11.99 -40.25 6.80
C THR A 589 -11.99 -39.74 5.37
N ILE A 590 -10.82 -39.34 4.82
CA ILE A 590 -10.68 -39.02 3.39
C ILE A 590 -10.98 -40.25 2.53
N ARG A 591 -10.53 -41.46 2.88
CA ARG A 591 -10.86 -42.68 2.13
C ARG A 591 -12.37 -42.94 2.10
N ARG A 592 -13.05 -42.71 3.23
CA ARG A 592 -14.52 -42.80 3.30
C ARG A 592 -15.19 -41.72 2.44
N ALA A 593 -14.67 -40.49 2.45
CA ALA A 593 -15.16 -39.42 1.59
C ALA A 593 -15.01 -39.79 0.11
N VAL A 594 -13.85 -40.28 -0.32
CA VAL A 594 -13.63 -40.75 -1.70
C VAL A 594 -14.66 -41.80 -2.10
N LYS A 595 -14.96 -42.76 -1.22
CA LYS A 595 -15.98 -43.79 -1.48
C LYS A 595 -17.37 -43.17 -1.65
N ASP A 596 -17.75 -42.24 -0.78
CA ASP A 596 -19.06 -41.58 -0.84
C ASP A 596 -19.19 -40.69 -2.08
N PHE A 597 -18.16 -39.91 -2.43
CA PHE A 597 -18.15 -39.09 -3.65
C PHE A 597 -18.22 -39.95 -4.91
N ASN A 598 -17.49 -41.07 -4.97
CA ASN A 598 -17.53 -42.01 -6.11
C ASN A 598 -18.88 -42.72 -6.26
N ALA A 599 -19.70 -42.76 -5.21
CA ALA A 599 -21.03 -43.36 -5.25
C ALA A 599 -22.11 -42.40 -5.81
N ILE A 600 -21.79 -41.11 -5.97
CA ILE A 600 -22.72 -40.11 -6.51
C ILE A 600 -22.98 -40.41 -7.99
N PRO A 601 -24.24 -40.53 -8.44
CA PRO A 601 -24.55 -40.67 -9.85
C PRO A 601 -24.13 -39.42 -10.63
N VAL A 602 -23.23 -39.59 -11.60
CA VAL A 602 -22.67 -38.50 -12.42
C VAL A 602 -22.86 -38.73 -13.92
N LYS A 603 -22.98 -37.64 -14.67
CA LYS A 603 -22.90 -37.62 -16.13
C LYS A 603 -21.46 -37.83 -16.57
N ASN A 604 -21.24 -38.79 -17.46
CA ASN A 604 -19.93 -39.04 -18.05
C ASN A 604 -19.64 -38.06 -19.21
N LEU A 605 -19.43 -36.79 -18.86
CA LEU A 605 -19.14 -35.70 -19.80
C LEU A 605 -17.82 -35.00 -19.45
N THR A 606 -17.10 -34.56 -20.47
CA THR A 606 -15.89 -33.74 -20.30
C THR A 606 -16.26 -32.27 -20.37
N TYR A 607 -15.87 -31.51 -19.35
CA TYR A 607 -16.11 -30.08 -19.26
C TYR A 607 -14.80 -29.30 -19.40
N PRO A 608 -14.82 -28.08 -19.96
CA PRO A 608 -13.68 -27.18 -19.93
C PRO A 608 -13.21 -26.91 -18.49
N LYS A 609 -11.90 -26.77 -18.30
CA LYS A 609 -11.31 -26.39 -17.01
C LYS A 609 -11.08 -24.87 -17.00
N VAL A 610 -11.50 -24.21 -15.93
CA VAL A 610 -11.33 -22.77 -15.74
C VAL A 610 -10.42 -22.53 -14.53
N GLY A 611 -9.41 -21.68 -14.70
CA GLY A 611 -8.54 -21.23 -13.62
C GLY A 611 -9.01 -19.88 -13.07
N VAL A 612 -9.44 -19.84 -11.80
CA VAL A 612 -9.78 -18.60 -11.11
C VAL A 612 -8.54 -18.08 -10.37
N ILE A 613 -8.02 -16.93 -10.81
CA ILE A 613 -6.83 -16.28 -10.26
C ILE A 613 -7.26 -14.95 -9.63
N GLY A 614 -6.81 -14.68 -8.41
CA GLY A 614 -7.15 -13.43 -7.72
C GLY A 614 -6.69 -13.41 -6.27
N GLU A 615 -7.14 -12.39 -5.55
CA GLU A 615 -6.98 -12.25 -4.11
C GLU A 615 -7.64 -13.44 -3.38
N ILE A 616 -7.02 -13.92 -2.29
CA ILE A 616 -7.39 -15.19 -1.64
C ILE A 616 -8.86 -15.23 -1.19
N TYR A 617 -9.37 -14.18 -0.56
CA TYR A 617 -10.76 -14.14 -0.08
C TYR A 617 -11.72 -14.03 -1.26
N ALA A 618 -11.44 -13.13 -2.21
CA ALA A 618 -12.28 -12.99 -3.41
C ALA A 618 -12.37 -14.32 -4.16
N LYS A 619 -11.25 -15.04 -4.32
CA LYS A 619 -11.21 -16.34 -5.00
C LYS A 619 -12.14 -17.38 -4.36
N TYR A 620 -12.11 -17.52 -3.04
CA TYR A 620 -12.80 -18.62 -2.33
C TYR A 620 -14.19 -18.25 -1.79
N ASN A 621 -14.51 -16.97 -1.65
CA ASN A 621 -15.80 -16.53 -1.14
C ASN A 621 -16.80 -16.33 -2.29
N SER A 622 -17.87 -17.13 -2.31
CA SER A 622 -18.88 -17.11 -3.37
C SER A 622 -19.58 -15.76 -3.54
N PHE A 623 -19.80 -15.01 -2.46
CA PHE A 623 -20.40 -13.68 -2.59
C PHE A 623 -19.38 -12.72 -3.23
N ALA A 624 -18.13 -12.74 -2.76
CA ALA A 624 -17.11 -11.80 -3.19
C ALA A 624 -16.68 -11.95 -4.66
N ASN A 625 -16.71 -13.17 -5.21
CA ASN A 625 -16.47 -13.42 -6.64
C ASN A 625 -17.75 -13.47 -7.49
N ASN A 626 -18.91 -13.06 -6.96
CA ASN A 626 -20.18 -13.14 -7.67
C ASN A 626 -20.50 -14.57 -8.19
N ARG A 627 -20.21 -15.57 -7.37
CA ARG A 627 -20.48 -16.99 -7.57
C ARG A 627 -19.82 -17.58 -8.82
N VAL A 628 -18.68 -17.04 -9.25
CA VAL A 628 -17.96 -17.51 -10.46
C VAL A 628 -17.55 -18.98 -10.39
N ALA A 629 -17.39 -19.54 -9.19
CA ALA A 629 -17.02 -20.96 -8.99
C ALA A 629 -18.21 -21.91 -8.85
N GLU A 630 -19.45 -21.40 -8.75
CA GLU A 630 -20.71 -22.16 -8.66
C GLU A 630 -21.39 -22.22 -10.02
#